data_AF-A0A9E5TIS8-F1
#
_entry.id   AF-A0A9E5TIS8-F1
#
_cell.length_a   1.000
_cell.length_b   1.000
_cell.length_c   1.000
_cell.angle_alpha   90.00
_cell.angle_beta   90.00
_cell.angle_gamma   90.00
#
_symmetry.space_group_name_H-M   'P 1'
#
loop_
_entity.id
_entity.type
_entity.pdbx_description
1 polymer ?
#
loop_
_entity_poly.entity_id
_entity_poly.type
_entity_poly.pdbx_seq_one_letter_code
_entity_poly.pdbx_strand_id
1 'polypeptide(L)'
;MAPKTTAEWYDDGLSMLNSGFFDSAIQCFDEVLRAEPQNAKAWALKGTALIGMNSHDEALACFDKALDLDPENAQARRGQTLCLTELAREEAPTRPQPETEEITESAVGPTPLPKEPVSRLYSVADGLVVDAVHGMAADQEEAWFVYGPYGGATRLTLWNQQLLTYTTDDGLISDAVRCVLLNGNDVWLGTDRGLSRFNREAEEWAGYSRESGLKAEVINGLAIQGGLLWLGTDSGLVVLDVKTGRSVLCPGGPDPQEVDCVLVDGRLIWCGAIRKGGGLSVFDSRAETFRRLDVAVPVHGLQLFPRRANQRLWLATRDGTAIVDRATYEVEQIPLSDVAVTGIAVGVKGLLVSTVRGLTIVAVAEEDTERAVTVERSEIGWGQHISAVCASRTTEWIAIQGQGVVCLVYPS
;
A
#
# COMPACT_ATOMS: atom_id res chain seq x y z
N MET A 1 16.05 3.66 49.23
CA MET A 1 15.94 2.98 47.92
C MET A 1 17.35 2.60 47.50
N ALA A 2 17.55 1.38 47.01
CA ALA A 2 18.81 1.01 46.39
C ALA A 2 19.05 1.90 45.15
N PRO A 3 20.30 2.26 44.81
CA PRO A 3 20.57 2.97 43.56
C PRO A 3 20.16 2.08 42.38
N LYS A 4 19.45 2.67 41.41
CA LYS A 4 19.07 1.98 40.17
C LYS A 4 20.30 1.45 39.45
N THR A 5 20.20 0.25 38.90
CA THR A 5 21.24 -0.36 38.06
C THR A 5 21.22 0.20 36.64
N THR A 6 22.31 0.02 35.88
CA THR A 6 22.40 0.46 34.48
C THR A 6 21.30 -0.16 33.60
N ALA A 7 20.96 -1.44 33.83
CA ALA A 7 19.91 -2.12 33.08
C ALA A 7 18.52 -1.55 33.41
N GLU A 8 18.23 -1.24 34.68
CA GLU A 8 16.97 -0.60 35.07
C GLU A 8 16.83 0.80 34.45
N TRP A 9 17.93 1.58 34.39
CA TRP A 9 17.92 2.86 33.66
C TRP A 9 17.70 2.69 32.16
N TYR A 10 18.25 1.65 31.55
CA TYR A 10 18.07 1.37 30.13
C TYR A 10 16.62 0.98 29.80
N ASP A 11 16.01 0.12 30.62
CA ASP A 11 14.63 -0.32 30.45
C ASP A 11 13.63 0.81 30.72
N ASP A 12 13.86 1.63 31.76
CA ASP A 12 13.05 2.82 32.02
C ASP A 12 13.17 3.83 30.87
N GLY A 13 14.39 4.04 30.33
CA GLY A 13 14.63 4.90 29.19
C GLY A 13 13.88 4.45 27.95
N LEU A 14 13.87 3.14 27.66
CA LEU A 14 13.07 2.55 26.59
C LEU A 14 11.57 2.74 26.80
N SER A 15 11.08 2.48 28.01
CA SER A 15 9.65 2.67 28.33
C SER A 15 9.21 4.12 28.17
N MET A 16 10.04 5.08 28.60
CA MET A 16 9.76 6.51 28.48
C MET A 16 9.84 6.98 27.03
N LEU A 17 10.80 6.47 26.25
CA LEU A 17 10.93 6.73 24.83
C LEU A 17 9.67 6.27 24.08
N ASN A 18 9.20 5.05 24.34
CA ASN A 18 7.99 4.50 23.73
C ASN A 18 6.71 5.24 24.16
N SER A 19 6.72 5.89 25.32
CA SER A 19 5.60 6.68 25.83
C SER A 19 5.66 8.16 25.41
N GLY A 20 6.65 8.57 24.61
CA GLY A 20 6.82 9.95 24.14
C GLY A 20 7.39 10.93 25.17
N PHE A 21 7.87 10.47 26.33
CA PHE A 21 8.50 11.31 27.36
C PHE A 21 10.00 11.48 27.06
N PHE A 22 10.31 12.21 25.99
CA PHE A 22 11.66 12.29 25.43
C PHE A 22 12.72 12.88 26.39
N ASP A 23 12.41 13.96 27.10
CA ASP A 23 13.32 14.55 28.10
C ASP A 23 13.73 13.54 29.19
N SER A 24 12.75 12.79 29.70
CA SER A 24 12.97 11.78 30.74
C SER A 24 13.72 10.56 30.20
N ALA A 25 13.45 10.17 28.95
CA ALA A 25 14.18 9.10 28.27
C ALA A 25 15.66 9.47 28.08
N ILE A 26 15.95 10.73 27.69
CA ILE A 26 17.31 11.25 27.56
C ILE A 26 18.05 11.17 28.90
N GLN A 27 17.42 11.59 30.00
CA GLN A 27 18.01 11.48 31.34
C GLN A 27 18.35 10.04 31.71
N CYS A 28 17.45 9.10 31.40
CA CYS A 28 17.69 7.67 31.64
C CYS A 28 18.89 7.16 30.82
N PHE A 29 18.96 7.50 29.52
CA PHE A 29 20.08 7.11 28.68
C PHE A 29 21.39 7.82 29.07
N ASP A 30 21.34 9.03 29.62
CA ASP A 30 22.53 9.70 30.17
C ASP A 30 23.09 8.99 31.40
N GLU A 31 22.23 8.46 32.27
CA GLU A 31 22.68 7.61 33.39
C GLU A 31 23.30 6.30 32.88
N VAL A 32 22.71 5.68 31.83
CA VAL A 32 23.31 4.50 31.17
C VAL A 32 24.69 4.84 30.61
N LEU A 33 24.80 5.93 29.85
CA LEU A 33 26.02 6.34 29.17
C LEU A 33 27.11 6.82 30.15
N ARG A 34 26.73 7.27 31.36
CA ARG A 34 27.69 7.58 32.43
C ARG A 34 28.36 6.31 32.97
N ALA A 35 27.60 5.20 33.08
CA ALA A 35 28.12 3.91 33.51
C ALA A 35 28.81 3.15 32.37
N GLU A 36 28.27 3.24 31.16
CA GLU A 36 28.72 2.52 29.96
C GLU A 36 28.87 3.47 28.75
N PRO A 37 29.96 4.26 28.68
CA PRO A 37 30.14 5.24 27.60
C PRO A 37 30.27 4.63 26.20
N GLN A 38 30.57 3.33 26.11
CA GLN A 38 30.73 2.58 24.86
C GLN A 38 29.46 1.84 24.41
N ASN A 39 28.32 2.11 25.06
CA ASN A 39 27.06 1.47 24.69
C ASN A 39 26.45 2.15 23.45
N ALA A 40 26.78 1.61 22.26
CA ALA A 40 26.30 2.14 20.97
C ALA A 40 24.77 2.21 20.87
N LYS A 41 24.05 1.28 21.50
CA LYS A 41 22.59 1.27 21.51
C LYS A 41 22.00 2.40 22.34
N ALA A 42 22.57 2.67 23.51
CA ALA A 42 22.15 3.78 24.36
C ALA A 42 22.39 5.15 23.66
N TRP A 43 23.51 5.29 22.93
CA TRP A 43 23.76 6.47 22.09
C TRP A 43 22.70 6.62 20.98
N ALA A 44 22.38 5.53 20.26
CA ALA A 44 21.36 5.56 19.22
C ALA A 44 19.95 5.90 19.78
N LEU A 45 19.58 5.32 20.92
CA LEU A 45 18.28 5.57 21.55
C LEU A 45 18.16 6.98 22.12
N LYS A 46 19.25 7.54 22.68
CA LYS A 46 19.31 8.95 23.05
C LYS A 46 19.13 9.85 21.82
N GLY A 47 19.77 9.53 20.70
CA GLY A 47 19.56 10.25 19.44
C GLY A 47 18.11 10.18 18.95
N THR A 48 17.45 9.02 19.09
CA THR A 48 16.02 8.87 18.77
C THR A 48 15.13 9.76 19.66
N ALA A 49 15.42 9.84 20.96
CA ALA A 49 14.70 10.73 21.86
C ALA A 49 14.86 12.21 21.49
N LEU A 50 16.08 12.62 21.11
CA LEU A 50 16.39 14.00 20.68
C LEU A 50 15.70 14.37 19.36
N ILE A 51 15.54 13.43 18.43
CA ILE A 51 14.67 13.63 17.24
C ILE A 51 13.23 13.92 17.67
N GLY A 52 12.69 13.19 18.65
CA GLY A 52 11.35 13.42 19.20
C GLY A 52 11.15 14.83 19.79
N MET A 53 12.25 15.50 20.13
CA MET A 53 12.29 16.89 20.60
C MET A 53 12.71 17.90 19.53
N ASN A 54 12.79 17.49 18.25
CA ASN A 54 13.23 18.32 17.14
C ASN A 54 14.64 18.92 17.32
N SER A 55 15.50 18.27 18.13
CA SER A 55 16.87 18.69 18.43
C SER A 55 17.86 17.93 17.53
N HIS A 56 17.83 18.24 16.22
CA HIS A 56 18.50 17.46 15.18
C HIS A 56 20.03 17.50 15.25
N ASP A 57 20.63 18.63 15.65
CA ASP A 57 22.08 18.75 15.82
C ASP A 57 22.62 17.82 16.92
N GLU A 58 21.96 17.80 18.08
CA GLU A 58 22.36 16.96 19.21
C GLU A 58 22.08 15.48 18.93
N ALA A 59 20.98 15.19 18.24
CA ALA A 59 20.65 13.84 17.79
C ALA A 59 21.70 13.30 16.82
N LEU A 60 22.14 14.12 15.85
CA LEU A 60 23.18 13.75 14.88
C LEU A 60 24.48 13.37 15.58
N ALA A 61 24.92 14.18 16.56
CA ALA A 61 26.11 13.88 17.34
C ALA A 61 26.00 12.53 18.11
N CYS A 62 24.80 12.19 18.60
CA CYS A 62 24.55 10.90 19.25
C CYS A 62 24.64 9.74 18.25
N PHE A 63 24.12 9.90 17.03
CA PHE A 63 24.18 8.86 16.01
C PHE A 63 25.58 8.67 15.43
N ASP A 64 26.32 9.74 15.22
CA ASP A 64 27.75 9.67 14.86
C ASP A 64 28.51 8.88 15.91
N LYS A 65 28.26 9.14 17.19
CA LYS A 65 28.91 8.41 18.28
C LYS A 65 28.51 6.94 18.33
N ALA A 66 27.26 6.62 18.03
CA ALA A 66 26.80 5.24 17.93
C ALA A 66 27.44 4.50 16.76
N LEU A 67 27.62 5.14 15.61
CA LEU A 67 28.25 4.57 14.41
C LEU A 67 29.77 4.44 14.53
N ASP A 68 30.43 5.33 15.27
CA ASP A 68 31.84 5.19 15.64
C ASP A 68 32.09 3.92 16.47
N LEU A 69 31.13 3.57 17.34
CA LEU A 69 31.19 2.40 18.22
C LEU A 69 30.73 1.12 17.53
N ASP A 70 29.69 1.21 16.68
CA ASP A 70 29.13 0.12 15.90
C ASP A 70 28.72 0.61 14.50
N PRO A 71 29.61 0.47 13.49
CA PRO A 71 29.36 0.93 12.13
C PRO A 71 28.16 0.25 11.43
N GLU A 72 27.77 -0.95 11.88
CA GLU A 72 26.64 -1.72 11.33
C GLU A 72 25.31 -1.43 12.06
N ASN A 73 25.30 -0.48 13.00
CA ASN A 73 24.10 -0.08 13.71
C ASN A 73 23.10 0.62 12.76
N ALA A 74 22.18 -0.18 12.21
CA ALA A 74 21.18 0.27 11.24
C ALA A 74 20.25 1.37 11.80
N GLN A 75 19.94 1.34 13.10
CA GLN A 75 19.12 2.38 13.74
C GLN A 75 19.88 3.71 13.77
N ALA A 76 21.17 3.68 14.11
CA ALA A 76 21.99 4.88 14.12
C ALA A 76 22.19 5.47 12.71
N ARG A 77 22.40 4.63 11.69
CA ARG A 77 22.51 5.07 10.29
C ARG A 77 21.24 5.74 9.77
N ARG A 78 20.07 5.17 10.11
CA ARG A 78 18.76 5.76 9.78
C ARG A 78 18.56 7.10 10.49
N GLY A 79 18.86 7.15 11.78
CA GLY A 79 18.77 8.38 12.59
C GLY A 79 19.70 9.50 12.11
N GLN A 80 20.95 9.18 11.78
CA GLN A 80 21.92 10.11 11.20
C GLN A 80 21.41 10.71 9.88
N THR A 81 20.89 9.85 9.00
CA THR A 81 20.34 10.28 7.70
C THR A 81 19.16 11.22 7.87
N LEU A 82 18.26 10.92 8.81
CA LEU A 82 17.12 11.77 9.14
C LEU A 82 17.58 13.15 9.65
N CYS A 83 18.53 13.20 10.59
CA CYS A 83 19.03 14.47 11.13
C CYS A 83 19.72 15.33 10.06
N LEU A 84 20.56 14.73 9.20
CA LEU A 84 21.20 15.45 8.09
C LEU A 84 20.19 16.00 7.09
N THR A 85 19.07 15.30 6.87
CA THR A 85 18.01 15.75 5.96
C THR A 85 17.25 16.94 6.53
N GLU A 86 16.92 16.92 7.82
CA GLU A 86 16.23 18.05 8.46
C GLU A 86 17.13 19.28 8.59
N LEU A 87 18.39 19.11 8.98
CA LEU A 87 19.36 20.22 9.02
C LEU A 87 19.59 20.85 7.64
N ALA A 88 19.66 20.03 6.58
CA ALA A 88 19.75 20.55 5.21
C ALA A 88 18.49 21.30 4.75
N ARG A 89 17.30 20.98 5.30
CA ARG A 89 16.05 21.72 5.06
C ARG A 89 16.03 23.06 5.78
N GLU A 90 16.58 23.13 6.98
CA GLU A 90 16.72 24.38 7.75
C GLU A 90 17.76 25.33 7.14
N GLU A 91 18.84 24.79 6.55
CA GLU A 91 19.88 25.56 5.87
C GLU A 91 19.55 25.92 4.41
N ALA A 92 18.49 25.34 3.83
CA ALA A 92 18.10 25.65 2.46
C ALA A 92 17.72 27.15 2.37
N PRO A 93 18.36 27.94 1.49
CA PRO A 93 18.00 29.34 1.34
C PRO A 93 16.53 29.43 0.97
N THR A 94 15.79 30.20 1.76
CA THR A 94 14.39 30.52 1.50
C THR A 94 14.27 30.94 0.04
N ARG A 95 13.56 30.10 -0.73
CA ARG A 95 13.22 30.41 -2.12
C ARG A 95 12.65 31.83 -2.14
N PRO A 96 13.11 32.73 -3.02
CA PRO A 96 12.58 34.08 -3.06
C PRO A 96 11.06 33.95 -3.23
N GLN A 97 10.31 34.48 -2.26
CA GLN A 97 8.87 34.64 -2.44
C GLN A 97 8.67 35.48 -3.68
N PRO A 98 7.74 35.13 -4.57
CA PRO A 98 7.47 35.99 -5.72
C PRO A 98 7.10 37.36 -5.18
N GLU A 99 7.84 38.37 -5.64
CA GLU A 99 7.60 39.77 -5.30
C GLU A 99 6.12 40.06 -5.53
N THR A 100 5.48 40.67 -4.53
CA THR A 100 4.13 41.20 -4.64
C THR A 100 4.14 42.30 -5.70
N GLU A 101 3.96 41.93 -6.96
CA GLU A 101 3.49 42.85 -7.98
C GLU A 101 2.03 43.17 -7.64
N GLU A 102 1.77 44.42 -7.28
CA GLU A 102 0.43 45.01 -7.32
C GLU A 102 -0.11 44.87 -8.75
N ILE A 103 -0.86 43.80 -9.00
CA ILE A 103 -1.65 43.68 -10.22
C ILE A 103 -2.92 44.50 -10.00
N THR A 104 -2.90 45.72 -10.55
CA THR A 104 -4.12 46.48 -10.84
C THR A 104 -5.05 45.62 -11.69
N GLU A 105 -6.29 45.45 -11.25
CA GLU A 105 -7.36 44.73 -11.93
C GLU A 105 -7.52 45.18 -13.39
N SER A 106 -6.94 44.42 -14.32
CA SER A 106 -7.35 44.44 -15.73
C SER A 106 -6.74 43.25 -16.46
N ALA A 107 -7.63 42.37 -16.94
CA ALA A 107 -7.39 41.26 -17.88
C ALA A 107 -6.72 39.99 -17.32
N VAL A 108 -7.48 39.18 -16.58
CA VAL A 108 -7.24 37.73 -16.46
C VAL A 108 -8.18 37.00 -17.41
N GLY A 109 -7.65 36.60 -18.56
CA GLY A 109 -8.17 35.42 -19.27
C GLY A 109 -7.64 34.15 -18.57
N PRO A 110 -8.33 33.01 -18.66
CA PRO A 110 -7.91 31.79 -17.98
C PRO A 110 -6.55 31.34 -18.51
N THR A 111 -5.56 31.25 -17.62
CA THR A 111 -4.28 30.59 -17.88
C THR A 111 -4.56 29.13 -18.29
N PRO A 112 -4.06 28.65 -19.45
CA PRO A 112 -4.37 27.29 -19.89
C PRO A 112 -3.74 26.27 -18.94
N LEU A 113 -4.55 25.29 -18.52
CA LEU A 113 -4.13 24.13 -17.73
C LEU A 113 -3.00 23.35 -18.47
N PRO A 114 -2.07 22.70 -17.74
CA PRO A 114 -1.04 21.88 -18.35
C PRO A 114 -1.69 20.77 -19.18
N LYS A 115 -1.20 20.58 -20.42
CA LYS A 115 -1.73 19.59 -21.37
C LYS A 115 -1.15 18.18 -21.17
N GLU A 116 -0.07 18.06 -20.42
CA GLU A 116 0.65 16.80 -20.17
C GLU A 116 0.47 16.35 -18.72
N PRO A 117 0.47 15.04 -18.45
CA PRO A 117 0.38 14.53 -17.07
C PRO A 117 1.62 14.92 -16.26
N VAL A 118 1.39 15.26 -14.99
CA VAL A 118 2.47 15.59 -14.05
C VAL A 118 2.82 14.34 -13.26
N SER A 119 4.11 14.00 -13.17
CA SER A 119 4.59 12.89 -12.36
C SER A 119 5.12 13.36 -11.00
N ARG A 120 4.90 12.56 -9.96
CA ARG A 120 5.50 12.74 -8.63
C ARG A 120 5.98 11.41 -8.08
N LEU A 121 7.19 11.38 -7.54
CA LEU A 121 7.74 10.23 -6.83
C LEU A 121 7.51 10.42 -5.32
N TYR A 122 7.10 9.36 -4.65
CA TYR A 122 7.05 9.25 -3.20
C TYR A 122 7.97 8.10 -2.79
N SER A 123 8.86 8.37 -1.85
CA SER A 123 9.86 7.44 -1.35
C SER A 123 9.95 7.48 0.17
N VAL A 124 10.88 6.73 0.76
CA VAL A 124 11.22 6.87 2.19
C VAL A 124 11.60 8.32 2.55
N ALA A 125 12.21 9.07 1.63
CA ALA A 125 12.56 10.49 1.87
C ALA A 125 11.33 11.41 2.01
N ASP A 126 10.18 10.99 1.47
CA ASP A 126 8.92 11.71 1.53
C ASP A 126 8.05 11.29 2.73
N GLY A 127 8.38 10.15 3.37
CA GLY A 127 7.63 9.61 4.52
C GLY A 127 7.00 8.24 4.29
N LEU A 128 7.32 7.52 3.21
CA LEU A 128 6.96 6.10 3.11
C LEU A 128 7.79 5.27 4.11
N VAL A 129 7.20 4.20 4.64
CA VAL A 129 7.90 3.30 5.57
C VAL A 129 9.06 2.57 4.91
N VAL A 130 8.82 2.04 3.71
CA VAL A 130 9.81 1.38 2.86
C VAL A 130 9.47 1.63 1.41
N ASP A 131 10.49 1.59 0.55
CA ASP A 131 10.33 1.71 -0.91
C ASP A 131 9.74 0.45 -1.57
N ALA A 132 9.41 -0.58 -0.79
CA ALA A 132 8.85 -1.85 -1.23
C ALA A 132 7.34 -1.94 -0.92
N VAL A 133 6.53 -1.18 -1.67
CA VAL A 133 5.07 -1.22 -1.59
C VAL A 133 4.53 -2.46 -2.31
N HIS A 134 3.68 -3.23 -1.64
CA HIS A 134 3.15 -4.52 -2.13
C HIS A 134 1.70 -4.43 -2.62
N GLY A 135 0.93 -3.48 -2.10
CA GLY A 135 -0.45 -3.25 -2.51
C GLY A 135 -0.80 -1.78 -2.38
N MET A 136 -1.73 -1.32 -3.21
CA MET A 136 -2.15 0.07 -3.22
C MET A 136 -3.62 0.19 -3.58
N ALA A 137 -4.27 1.23 -3.06
CA ALA A 137 -5.57 1.68 -3.52
C ALA A 137 -5.63 3.21 -3.46
N ALA A 138 -6.31 3.84 -4.40
CA ALA A 138 -6.41 5.29 -4.46
C ALA A 138 -7.78 5.73 -4.94
N ASP A 139 -8.23 6.88 -4.44
CA ASP A 139 -9.40 7.59 -4.92
C ASP A 139 -9.03 9.06 -5.26
N GLN A 140 -10.00 9.97 -5.22
CA GLN A 140 -9.78 11.39 -5.56
C GLN A 140 -9.19 12.20 -4.41
N GLU A 141 -9.26 11.70 -3.18
CA GLU A 141 -8.88 12.41 -1.96
C GLU A 141 -7.59 11.85 -1.37
N GLU A 142 -7.37 10.54 -1.47
CA GLU A 142 -6.25 9.86 -0.84
C GLU A 142 -5.74 8.63 -1.62
N ALA A 143 -4.51 8.25 -1.31
CA ALA A 143 -3.91 6.99 -1.72
C ALA A 143 -3.42 6.22 -0.49
N TRP A 144 -3.56 4.91 -0.51
CA TRP A 144 -3.10 4.01 0.55
C TRP A 144 -2.07 3.05 -0.01
N PHE A 145 -0.99 2.90 0.73
CA PHE A 145 0.14 2.03 0.41
C PHE A 145 0.31 1.01 1.52
N VAL A 146 0.33 -0.27 1.15
CA VAL A 146 0.55 -1.37 2.09
C VAL A 146 1.85 -2.08 1.75
N TYR A 147 2.52 -2.56 2.78
CA TYR A 147 3.89 -3.08 2.69
C TYR A 147 3.91 -4.59 2.95
N GLY A 148 5.09 -5.18 2.85
CA GLY A 148 5.30 -6.55 3.30
C GLY A 148 5.08 -6.73 4.82
N PRO A 149 5.57 -7.83 5.41
CA PRO A 149 5.12 -8.32 6.73
C PRO A 149 5.29 -7.42 7.97
N TYR A 150 5.86 -6.21 7.84
CA TYR A 150 6.24 -5.37 8.99
C TYR A 150 6.02 -3.87 8.79
N GLY A 151 5.31 -3.43 7.75
CA GLY A 151 5.27 -2.00 7.40
C GLY A 151 3.95 -1.28 7.70
N GLY A 152 2.91 -2.00 8.12
CA GLY A 152 1.59 -1.42 8.34
C GLY A 152 0.97 -0.87 7.05
N ALA A 153 0.31 0.28 7.14
CA ALA A 153 -0.29 0.96 6.00
C ALA A 153 -0.03 2.46 6.06
N THR A 154 0.33 3.07 4.94
CA THR A 154 0.53 4.52 4.84
C THR A 154 -0.56 5.15 3.99
N ARG A 155 -1.19 6.18 4.55
CA ARG A 155 -2.18 7.04 3.91
C ARG A 155 -1.48 8.30 3.41
N LEU A 156 -1.67 8.60 2.14
CA LEU A 156 -1.30 9.85 1.49
C LEU A 156 -2.56 10.66 1.25
N THR A 157 -2.63 11.84 1.86
CA THR A 157 -3.70 12.81 1.62
C THR A 157 -3.31 13.70 0.44
N LEU A 158 -4.10 13.68 -0.65
CA LEU A 158 -3.71 14.29 -1.93
C LEU A 158 -3.76 15.82 -1.92
N TRP A 159 -4.61 16.46 -1.11
CA TRP A 159 -4.73 17.91 -1.14
C TRP A 159 -3.56 18.63 -0.42
N ASN A 160 -3.02 18.04 0.65
CA ASN A 160 -1.89 18.59 1.41
C ASN A 160 -0.58 17.80 1.26
N GLN A 161 -0.61 16.67 0.54
CA GLN A 161 0.54 15.82 0.28
C GLN A 161 1.16 15.22 1.56
N GLN A 162 0.36 15.09 2.62
CA GLN A 162 0.78 14.53 3.89
C GLN A 162 0.72 13.01 3.86
N LEU A 163 1.82 12.38 4.29
CA LEU A 163 1.91 10.95 4.52
C LEU A 163 1.76 10.65 6.01
N LEU A 164 0.89 9.71 6.34
CA LEU A 164 0.69 9.22 7.71
C LEU A 164 0.68 7.69 7.68
N THR A 165 1.56 7.08 8.47
CA THR A 165 1.66 5.63 8.62
C THR A 165 0.88 5.19 9.84
N TYR A 166 0.16 4.08 9.68
CA TYR A 166 -0.56 3.40 10.74
C TYR A 166 0.00 2.00 10.96
N THR A 167 0.23 1.67 12.23
CA THR A 167 0.72 0.36 12.70
C THR A 167 -0.22 -0.22 13.75
N THR A 168 0.15 -1.36 14.35
CA THR A 168 -0.59 -1.92 15.48
C THR A 168 -0.74 -0.97 16.67
N ASP A 169 0.16 0.01 16.81
CA ASP A 169 0.09 1.00 17.89
C ASP A 169 -1.08 1.98 17.68
N ASP A 170 -1.49 2.20 16.43
CA ASP A 170 -2.62 3.07 16.07
C ASP A 170 -3.98 2.36 16.09
N GLY A 171 -3.99 1.02 16.19
CA GLY A 171 -5.21 0.20 16.18
C GLY A 171 -5.36 -0.72 14.97
N LEU A 172 -4.38 -0.75 14.06
CA LEU A 172 -4.29 -1.80 13.04
C LEU A 172 -4.14 -3.18 13.71
N ILE A 173 -4.75 -4.22 13.14
CA ILE A 173 -4.72 -5.55 13.79
C ILE A 173 -3.38 -6.28 13.63
N SER A 174 -2.65 -5.96 12.56
CA SER A 174 -1.32 -6.48 12.26
C SER A 174 -0.62 -5.60 11.24
N ASP A 175 0.69 -5.39 11.44
CA ASP A 175 1.54 -4.63 10.51
C ASP A 175 1.80 -5.38 9.18
N ALA A 176 1.46 -6.67 9.10
CA ALA A 176 1.54 -7.45 7.88
C ALA A 176 0.27 -7.29 7.04
N VAL A 177 0.14 -6.13 6.40
CA VAL A 177 -1.02 -5.81 5.56
C VAL A 177 -0.84 -6.36 4.15
N ARG A 178 -1.82 -7.12 3.66
CA ARG A 178 -1.74 -7.86 2.39
C ARG A 178 -2.55 -7.21 1.28
N CYS A 179 -3.66 -6.56 1.62
CA CYS A 179 -4.53 -5.89 0.65
C CYS A 179 -5.28 -4.73 1.31
N VAL A 180 -5.71 -3.78 0.48
CA VAL A 180 -6.46 -2.59 0.90
C VAL A 180 -7.61 -2.34 -0.08
N LEU A 181 -8.76 -1.94 0.46
CA LEU A 181 -9.97 -1.60 -0.30
C LEU A 181 -10.56 -0.30 0.24
N LEU A 182 -10.73 0.69 -0.63
CA LEU A 182 -11.41 1.94 -0.30
C LEU A 182 -12.92 1.81 -0.59
N ASN A 183 -13.77 2.15 0.37
CA ASN A 183 -15.22 2.12 0.19
C ASN A 183 -15.90 3.28 0.94
N GLY A 184 -16.02 4.42 0.27
CA GLY A 184 -16.65 5.61 0.84
C GLY A 184 -15.86 6.11 2.05
N ASN A 185 -16.48 6.10 3.22
CA ASN A 185 -15.84 6.54 4.46
C ASN A 185 -14.98 5.45 5.13
N ASP A 186 -15.09 4.20 4.69
CA ASP A 186 -14.35 3.08 5.29
C ASP A 186 -13.20 2.65 4.39
N VAL A 187 -12.02 2.49 5.00
CA VAL A 187 -10.86 1.83 4.42
C VAL A 187 -10.72 0.47 5.07
N TRP A 188 -10.74 -0.59 4.27
CA TRP A 188 -10.62 -1.96 4.72
C TRP A 188 -9.23 -2.49 4.40
N LEU A 189 -8.56 -3.07 5.40
CA LEU A 189 -7.20 -3.61 5.27
C LEU A 189 -7.20 -5.08 5.68
N GLY A 190 -6.88 -5.95 4.72
CA GLY A 190 -6.69 -7.37 4.97
C GLY A 190 -5.28 -7.64 5.45
N THR A 191 -5.13 -8.38 6.53
CA THR A 191 -3.84 -8.67 7.16
C THR A 191 -3.62 -10.18 7.32
N ASP A 192 -2.47 -10.57 7.87
CA ASP A 192 -2.21 -11.97 8.24
C ASP A 192 -2.88 -12.43 9.54
N ARG A 193 -3.49 -11.52 10.32
CA ARG A 193 -4.18 -11.83 11.60
C ARG A 193 -5.65 -11.44 11.64
N GLY A 194 -6.17 -10.93 10.53
CA GLY A 194 -7.58 -10.63 10.37
C GLY A 194 -7.79 -9.42 9.47
N LEU A 195 -8.85 -8.69 9.75
CA LEU A 195 -9.29 -7.55 8.96
C LEU A 195 -9.33 -6.31 9.85
N SER A 196 -8.81 -5.19 9.35
CA SER A 196 -8.95 -3.88 9.98
C SER A 196 -9.84 -2.98 9.14
N ARG A 197 -10.62 -2.14 9.81
CA ARG A 197 -11.38 -1.05 9.22
C ARG A 197 -10.92 0.26 9.82
N PHE A 198 -10.54 1.21 8.98
CA PHE A 198 -10.32 2.59 9.37
C PHE A 198 -11.47 3.45 8.86
N ASN A 199 -12.12 4.19 9.75
CA ASN A 199 -13.17 5.14 9.37
C ASN A 199 -12.55 6.53 9.17
N ARG A 200 -12.67 7.12 7.98
CA ARG A 200 -11.98 8.37 7.63
C ARG A 200 -12.55 9.60 8.35
N GLU A 201 -13.86 9.61 8.62
CA GLU A 201 -14.56 10.73 9.27
C GLU A 201 -14.34 10.75 10.78
N ALA A 202 -14.42 9.59 11.43
CA ALA A 202 -14.18 9.45 12.86
C ALA A 202 -12.69 9.31 13.20
N GLU A 203 -11.85 8.96 12.22
CA GLU A 203 -10.45 8.57 12.40
C GLU A 203 -10.27 7.41 13.39
N GLU A 204 -11.22 6.47 13.37
CA GLU A 204 -11.29 5.34 14.30
C GLU A 204 -10.97 4.01 13.63
N TRP A 205 -10.26 3.16 14.38
CA TRP A 205 -9.94 1.79 14.00
C TRP A 205 -10.92 0.79 14.58
N ALA A 206 -11.28 -0.22 13.79
CA ALA A 206 -11.98 -1.42 14.23
C ALA A 206 -11.28 -2.67 13.69
N GLY A 207 -10.95 -3.61 14.58
CA GLY A 207 -10.32 -4.89 14.24
C GLY A 207 -11.32 -6.05 14.27
N TYR A 208 -11.19 -6.96 13.30
CA TYR A 208 -11.94 -8.20 13.21
C TYR A 208 -10.96 -9.37 13.15
N SER A 209 -10.96 -10.21 14.19
CA SER A 209 -10.13 -11.41 14.31
C SER A 209 -10.99 -12.64 14.57
N ARG A 210 -10.37 -13.82 14.64
CA ARG A 210 -11.07 -15.04 15.08
C ARG A 210 -11.72 -14.88 16.46
N GLU A 211 -11.12 -14.09 17.35
CA GLU A 211 -11.64 -13.82 18.69
C GLU A 211 -12.92 -12.98 18.64
N SER A 212 -13.02 -12.04 17.70
CA SER A 212 -14.23 -11.25 17.46
C SER A 212 -15.27 -11.98 16.58
N GLY A 213 -15.00 -13.24 16.19
CA GLY A 213 -15.90 -14.08 15.41
C GLY A 213 -15.66 -14.09 13.89
N LEU A 214 -14.55 -13.51 13.41
CA LEU A 214 -14.14 -13.63 12.01
C LEU A 214 -13.84 -15.10 11.67
N LYS A 215 -14.39 -15.61 10.57
CA LYS A 215 -14.16 -16.99 10.10
C LYS A 215 -12.90 -17.17 9.27
N ALA A 216 -11.92 -16.30 9.46
CA ALA A 216 -10.63 -16.30 8.77
C ALA A 216 -9.55 -15.69 9.66
N GLU A 217 -8.30 -16.02 9.37
CA GLU A 217 -7.12 -15.44 10.02
C GLU A 217 -6.33 -14.61 9.02
N VAL A 218 -5.96 -15.20 7.88
CA VAL A 218 -5.25 -14.49 6.81
C VAL A 218 -6.24 -14.00 5.76
N ILE A 219 -6.15 -12.71 5.43
CA ILE A 219 -6.96 -12.06 4.39
C ILE A 219 -6.06 -11.65 3.23
N ASN A 220 -6.26 -12.25 2.05
CA ASN A 220 -5.48 -12.01 0.85
C ASN A 220 -6.14 -11.03 -0.13
N GLY A 221 -7.47 -11.06 -0.23
CA GLY A 221 -8.23 -10.24 -1.17
C GLY A 221 -9.50 -9.66 -0.57
N LEU A 222 -9.90 -8.49 -1.05
CA LEU A 222 -11.08 -7.77 -0.58
C LEU A 222 -11.91 -7.29 -1.77
N ALA A 223 -13.22 -7.48 -1.69
CA ALA A 223 -14.17 -6.86 -2.60
C ALA A 223 -15.50 -6.60 -1.89
N ILE A 224 -16.25 -5.58 -2.31
CA ILE A 224 -17.51 -5.23 -1.64
C ILE A 224 -18.69 -5.24 -2.62
N GLN A 225 -19.82 -5.78 -2.16
CA GLN A 225 -21.08 -5.88 -2.91
C GLN A 225 -22.25 -5.54 -1.98
N GLY A 226 -22.87 -4.37 -2.15
CA GLY A 226 -24.12 -4.04 -1.45
C GLY A 226 -24.04 -4.09 0.09
N GLY A 227 -22.89 -3.76 0.68
CA GLY A 227 -22.66 -3.83 2.13
C GLY A 227 -22.19 -5.19 2.65
N LEU A 228 -22.01 -6.17 1.76
CA LEU A 228 -21.31 -7.42 2.05
C LEU A 228 -19.86 -7.30 1.58
N LEU A 229 -18.93 -7.49 2.51
CA LEU A 229 -17.51 -7.52 2.26
C LEU A 229 -17.07 -8.97 2.03
N TRP A 230 -16.60 -9.26 0.84
CA TRP A 230 -16.09 -10.55 0.41
C TRP A 230 -14.59 -10.61 0.63
N LEU A 231 -14.17 -11.62 1.37
CA LEU A 231 -12.79 -11.83 1.82
C LEU A 231 -12.25 -13.08 1.14
N GLY A 232 -11.15 -12.92 0.40
CA GLY A 232 -10.33 -14.04 -0.03
C GLY A 232 -9.40 -14.41 1.10
N THR A 233 -9.49 -15.65 1.60
CA THR A 233 -8.80 -16.05 2.83
C THR A 233 -8.02 -17.34 2.64
N ASP A 234 -7.23 -17.72 3.66
CA ASP A 234 -6.56 -19.02 3.76
C ASP A 234 -7.52 -20.22 3.86
N SER A 235 -8.77 -19.96 4.20
CA SER A 235 -9.80 -20.96 4.50
C SER A 235 -10.98 -20.92 3.52
N GLY A 236 -10.94 -20.02 2.54
CA GLY A 236 -11.86 -19.97 1.41
C GLY A 236 -12.40 -18.58 1.20
N LEU A 237 -13.57 -18.50 0.57
CA LEU A 237 -14.31 -17.25 0.45
C LEU A 237 -15.14 -17.04 1.73
N VAL A 238 -14.87 -15.96 2.43
CA VAL A 238 -15.64 -15.54 3.62
C VAL A 238 -16.41 -14.27 3.27
N VAL A 239 -17.66 -14.18 3.71
CA VAL A 239 -18.46 -12.96 3.59
C VAL A 239 -18.68 -12.35 4.97
N LEU A 240 -18.46 -11.05 5.08
CA LEU A 240 -18.70 -10.24 6.27
C LEU A 240 -19.79 -9.22 5.96
N ASP A 241 -20.84 -9.19 6.78
CA ASP A 241 -21.85 -8.13 6.73
C ASP A 241 -21.30 -6.89 7.46
N VAL A 242 -21.12 -5.80 6.72
CA VAL A 242 -20.46 -4.58 7.23
C VAL A 242 -21.27 -3.92 8.35
N LYS A 243 -22.59 -4.07 8.36
CA LYS A 243 -23.45 -3.45 9.39
C LYS A 243 -23.41 -4.21 10.70
N THR A 244 -23.43 -5.53 10.61
CA THR A 244 -23.51 -6.40 11.80
C THR A 244 -22.15 -6.89 12.29
N GLY A 245 -21.11 -6.81 11.45
CA GLY A 245 -19.79 -7.38 11.71
C GLY A 245 -19.76 -8.92 11.67
N ARG A 246 -20.89 -9.56 11.37
CA ARG A 246 -20.98 -11.03 11.34
C ARG A 246 -20.34 -11.56 10.08
N SER A 247 -19.46 -12.56 10.23
CA SER A 247 -18.85 -13.27 9.11
C SER A 247 -19.32 -14.72 8.99
N VAL A 248 -19.37 -15.22 7.76
CA VAL A 248 -19.76 -16.58 7.43
C VAL A 248 -18.84 -17.10 6.32
N LEU A 249 -18.40 -18.34 6.44
CA LEU A 249 -17.69 -19.04 5.36
C LEU A 249 -18.71 -19.42 4.27
N CYS A 250 -18.42 -19.10 3.01
CA CYS A 250 -19.31 -19.42 1.91
C CYS A 250 -19.43 -20.95 1.73
N PRO A 251 -20.65 -21.50 1.72
CA PRO A 251 -20.86 -22.94 1.58
C PRO A 251 -20.42 -23.43 0.20
N GLY A 252 -19.80 -24.62 0.16
CA GLY A 252 -19.29 -25.20 -1.10
C GLY A 252 -18.13 -24.42 -1.72
N GLY A 253 -17.35 -23.70 -0.88
CA GLY A 253 -16.28 -22.78 -1.23
C GLY A 253 -15.29 -23.27 -2.30
N PRO A 254 -14.49 -22.35 -2.86
CA PRO A 254 -13.57 -22.68 -3.95
C PRO A 254 -12.59 -23.78 -3.54
N ASP A 255 -12.23 -24.63 -4.51
CA ASP A 255 -11.17 -25.63 -4.38
C ASP A 255 -10.01 -25.21 -5.33
N PRO A 256 -8.81 -24.92 -4.81
CA PRO A 256 -8.38 -25.02 -3.41
C PRO A 256 -9.07 -24.02 -2.50
N GLN A 257 -9.18 -24.38 -1.22
CA GLN A 257 -9.75 -23.58 -0.12
C GLN A 257 -9.01 -22.27 0.13
N GLU A 258 -8.06 -21.88 -0.70
CA GLU A 258 -7.37 -20.61 -0.55
C GLU A 258 -7.72 -19.69 -1.70
N VAL A 259 -8.06 -18.46 -1.34
CA VAL A 259 -8.41 -17.42 -2.29
C VAL A 259 -7.43 -16.27 -2.12
N ASP A 260 -6.64 -16.02 -3.15
CA ASP A 260 -5.59 -15.00 -3.16
C ASP A 260 -6.14 -13.63 -3.60
N CYS A 261 -7.14 -13.61 -4.48
CA CYS A 261 -7.76 -12.38 -4.94
C CYS A 261 -9.27 -12.56 -5.16
N VAL A 262 -10.02 -11.48 -4.91
CA VAL A 262 -11.48 -11.46 -5.05
C VAL A 262 -11.90 -10.23 -5.82
N LEU A 263 -12.89 -10.37 -6.68
CA LEU A 263 -13.46 -9.28 -7.46
C LEU A 263 -14.97 -9.43 -7.55
N VAL A 264 -15.69 -8.34 -7.28
CA VAL A 264 -17.15 -8.28 -7.41
C VAL A 264 -17.52 -7.71 -8.78
N ASP A 265 -18.43 -8.40 -9.45
CA ASP A 265 -18.95 -8.05 -10.76
C ASP A 265 -20.48 -8.22 -10.80
N GLY A 266 -21.20 -7.17 -10.41
CA GLY A 266 -22.66 -7.22 -10.29
C GLY A 266 -23.05 -8.23 -9.22
N ARG A 267 -23.54 -9.41 -9.62
CA ARG A 267 -23.91 -10.54 -8.75
C ARG A 267 -22.84 -11.63 -8.64
N LEU A 268 -21.83 -11.58 -9.52
CA LEU A 268 -20.80 -12.60 -9.62
C LEU A 268 -19.59 -12.18 -8.76
N ILE A 269 -19.05 -13.13 -8.02
CA ILE A 269 -17.85 -12.94 -7.19
C ILE A 269 -16.78 -13.86 -7.76
N TRP A 270 -15.78 -13.26 -8.40
CA TRP A 270 -14.66 -13.98 -9.00
C TRP A 270 -13.56 -14.16 -7.95
N CYS A 271 -13.01 -15.37 -7.88
CA CYS A 271 -12.01 -15.79 -6.90
C CYS A 271 -10.82 -16.41 -7.64
N GLY A 272 -9.63 -15.85 -7.48
CA GLY A 272 -8.39 -16.42 -8.02
C GLY A 272 -7.55 -17.09 -6.93
N ALA A 273 -6.87 -18.18 -7.29
CA ALA A 273 -5.98 -18.93 -6.41
C ALA A 273 -4.65 -19.28 -7.09
N ILE A 274 -3.54 -19.21 -6.32
CA ILE A 274 -2.16 -19.33 -6.81
C ILE A 274 -1.52 -20.69 -6.51
N ARG A 275 -1.84 -21.28 -5.34
CA ARG A 275 -1.16 -22.51 -4.86
C ARG A 275 -1.61 -23.75 -5.65
N LYS A 276 -0.83 -24.86 -5.59
CA LYS A 276 -1.00 -26.06 -6.44
C LYS A 276 -2.45 -26.55 -6.50
N GLY A 277 -3.00 -26.61 -7.70
CA GLY A 277 -4.43 -26.91 -7.96
C GLY A 277 -5.31 -25.66 -8.07
N GLY A 278 -4.76 -24.46 -7.83
CA GLY A 278 -5.40 -23.16 -7.96
C GLY A 278 -5.78 -22.81 -9.40
N GLY A 279 -6.81 -21.97 -9.53
CA GLY A 279 -7.39 -21.52 -10.79
C GLY A 279 -8.36 -20.39 -10.55
N LEU A 280 -9.30 -20.19 -11.48
CA LEU A 280 -10.35 -19.20 -11.36
C LEU A 280 -11.67 -19.88 -10.99
N SER A 281 -12.36 -19.35 -9.99
CA SER A 281 -13.72 -19.75 -9.64
C SER A 281 -14.63 -18.53 -9.62
N VAL A 282 -15.91 -18.75 -9.89
CA VAL A 282 -16.94 -17.72 -9.78
C VAL A 282 -18.08 -18.22 -8.90
N PHE A 283 -18.46 -17.38 -7.94
CA PHE A 283 -19.62 -17.58 -7.10
C PHE A 283 -20.75 -16.68 -7.57
N ASP A 284 -21.94 -17.26 -7.72
CA ASP A 284 -23.15 -16.52 -8.04
C ASP A 284 -23.92 -16.24 -6.75
N SER A 285 -23.92 -14.99 -6.27
CA SER A 285 -24.56 -14.66 -4.97
C SER A 285 -26.07 -14.82 -4.97
N ARG A 286 -26.71 -14.92 -6.13
CA ARG A 286 -28.16 -15.17 -6.24
C ARG A 286 -28.48 -16.66 -6.23
N ALA A 287 -27.69 -17.45 -6.92
CA ALA A 287 -27.89 -18.89 -7.02
C ALA A 287 -27.24 -19.65 -5.86
N GLU A 288 -26.33 -19.00 -5.12
CA GLU A 288 -25.50 -19.59 -4.07
C GLU A 288 -24.71 -20.82 -4.57
N THR A 289 -24.17 -20.72 -5.78
CA THR A 289 -23.45 -21.81 -6.43
C THR A 289 -22.07 -21.36 -6.90
N PHE A 290 -21.12 -22.27 -6.82
CA PHE A 290 -19.78 -22.12 -7.36
C PHE A 290 -19.67 -22.77 -8.74
N ARG A 291 -18.94 -22.11 -9.63
CA ARG A 291 -18.43 -22.66 -10.87
C ARG A 291 -16.92 -22.49 -10.91
N ARG A 292 -16.20 -23.61 -11.04
CA ARG A 292 -14.76 -23.59 -11.31
C ARG A 292 -14.54 -23.47 -12.81
N LEU A 293 -13.64 -22.59 -13.21
CA LEU A 293 -13.15 -22.49 -14.57
C LEU A 293 -11.84 -23.25 -14.69
N ASP A 294 -11.69 -24.00 -15.79
CA ASP A 294 -10.46 -24.70 -16.10
C ASP A 294 -9.45 -23.71 -16.69
N VAL A 295 -8.86 -22.91 -15.81
CA VAL A 295 -7.74 -22.04 -16.16
C VAL A 295 -6.48 -22.84 -15.86
N ALA A 296 -5.72 -23.17 -16.91
CA ALA A 296 -4.50 -23.98 -16.80
C ALA A 296 -3.37 -23.31 -15.97
N VAL A 297 -3.55 -22.06 -15.55
CA VAL A 297 -2.53 -21.21 -14.93
C VAL A 297 -3.07 -20.61 -13.62
N PRO A 298 -2.27 -20.55 -12.56
CA PRO A 298 -2.67 -19.89 -11.31
C PRO A 298 -2.93 -18.38 -11.51
N VAL A 299 -3.96 -17.88 -10.82
CA VAL A 299 -4.44 -16.48 -10.95
C VAL A 299 -4.24 -15.74 -9.63
N HIS A 300 -3.54 -14.61 -9.67
CA HIS A 300 -3.21 -13.80 -8.49
C HIS A 300 -3.70 -12.36 -8.54
N GLY A 301 -4.25 -11.92 -9.68
CA GLY A 301 -4.89 -10.62 -9.79
C GLY A 301 -6.06 -10.66 -10.76
N LEU A 302 -7.08 -9.87 -10.47
CA LEU A 302 -8.33 -9.82 -11.22
C LEU A 302 -8.71 -8.36 -11.46
N GLN A 303 -9.12 -8.02 -12.68
CA GLN A 303 -9.56 -6.67 -13.00
C GLN A 303 -10.70 -6.66 -14.03
N LEU A 304 -11.76 -5.90 -13.72
CA LEU A 304 -12.83 -5.62 -14.69
C LEU A 304 -12.44 -4.44 -15.56
N PHE A 305 -12.65 -4.58 -16.86
CA PHE A 305 -12.65 -3.45 -17.78
C PHE A 305 -14.05 -2.80 -17.81
N PRO A 306 -14.21 -1.51 -17.48
CA PRO A 306 -15.52 -0.89 -17.23
C PRO A 306 -16.32 -0.56 -18.50
N ARG A 307 -15.73 -0.62 -19.71
CA ARG A 307 -16.42 -0.22 -20.95
C ARG A 307 -17.35 -1.33 -21.46
N ARG A 308 -18.63 -0.97 -21.60
CA ARG A 308 -19.81 -1.84 -21.77
C ARG A 308 -19.81 -2.80 -22.97
N ALA A 309 -18.95 -2.62 -23.97
CA ALA A 309 -19.08 -3.36 -25.22
C ALA A 309 -18.74 -4.86 -25.08
N ASN A 310 -17.68 -5.22 -24.33
CA ASN A 310 -17.05 -6.52 -24.57
C ASN A 310 -17.13 -7.57 -23.44
N GLN A 311 -17.90 -7.40 -22.36
CA GLN A 311 -18.13 -8.47 -21.35
C GLN A 311 -16.89 -9.29 -20.91
N ARG A 312 -15.70 -8.69 -20.86
CA ARG A 312 -14.42 -9.39 -20.64
C ARG A 312 -13.85 -9.09 -19.26
N LEU A 313 -13.47 -10.14 -18.54
CA LEU A 313 -12.72 -10.10 -17.29
C LEU A 313 -11.24 -10.32 -17.60
N TRP A 314 -10.36 -9.42 -17.15
CA TRP A 314 -8.92 -9.58 -17.31
C TRP A 314 -8.30 -10.23 -16.08
N LEU A 315 -7.39 -11.16 -16.32
CA LEU A 315 -6.68 -11.94 -15.31
C LEU A 315 -5.19 -11.62 -15.38
N ALA A 316 -4.59 -11.39 -14.21
CA ALA A 316 -3.16 -11.47 -14.01
C ALA A 316 -2.79 -12.89 -13.56
N THR A 317 -1.94 -13.55 -14.34
CA THR A 317 -1.50 -14.94 -14.09
C THR A 317 0.01 -14.99 -13.98
N ARG A 318 0.54 -16.10 -13.44
CA ARG A 318 2.00 -16.31 -13.37
C ARG A 318 2.67 -16.40 -14.75
N ASP A 319 1.92 -16.81 -15.77
CA ASP A 319 2.44 -17.02 -17.12
C ASP A 319 1.98 -15.90 -18.09
N GLY A 320 1.54 -14.75 -17.55
CA GLY A 320 1.15 -13.58 -18.33
C GLY A 320 -0.27 -13.11 -18.00
N THR A 321 -1.06 -12.89 -19.04
CA THR A 321 -2.43 -12.37 -18.91
C THR A 321 -3.43 -13.27 -19.61
N ALA A 322 -4.65 -13.29 -19.12
CA ALA A 322 -5.75 -13.98 -19.78
C ALA A 322 -7.02 -13.15 -19.72
N ILE A 323 -7.93 -13.42 -20.64
CA ILE A 323 -9.26 -12.85 -20.66
C ILE A 323 -10.29 -13.96 -20.46
N VAL A 324 -11.34 -13.67 -19.70
CA VAL A 324 -12.51 -14.52 -19.58
C VAL A 324 -13.71 -13.79 -20.15
N ASP A 325 -14.41 -14.43 -21.08
CA ASP A 325 -15.73 -13.99 -21.51
C ASP A 325 -16.75 -14.31 -20.40
N ARG A 326 -17.47 -13.29 -19.93
CA ARG A 326 -18.38 -13.42 -18.78
C ARG A 326 -19.66 -14.18 -19.12
N ALA A 327 -20.05 -14.27 -20.38
CA ALA A 327 -21.23 -14.99 -20.83
C ALA A 327 -20.93 -16.47 -21.05
N THR A 328 -19.84 -16.77 -21.75
CA THR A 328 -19.47 -18.15 -22.11
C THR A 328 -18.58 -18.83 -21.08
N TYR A 329 -17.88 -18.06 -20.25
CA TYR A 329 -16.82 -18.54 -19.36
C TYR A 329 -15.61 -19.12 -20.11
N GLU A 330 -15.47 -18.78 -21.40
CA GLU A 330 -14.31 -19.17 -22.19
C GLU A 330 -13.10 -18.31 -21.82
N VAL A 331 -11.94 -18.96 -21.78
CA VAL A 331 -10.67 -18.35 -21.37
C VAL A 331 -9.77 -18.22 -22.58
N GLU A 332 -9.39 -17.00 -22.91
CA GLU A 332 -8.43 -16.66 -23.96
C GLU A 332 -7.11 -16.24 -23.32
N GLN A 333 -6.02 -16.98 -23.59
CA GLN A 333 -4.69 -16.60 -23.13
C GLN A 333 -4.14 -15.49 -24.00
N ILE A 334 -3.68 -14.40 -23.39
CA ILE A 334 -3.05 -13.29 -24.10
C ILE A 334 -1.58 -13.23 -23.68
N PRO A 335 -0.64 -13.55 -24.58
CA PRO A 335 0.78 -13.50 -24.28
C PRO A 335 1.29 -12.05 -24.32
N LEU A 336 0.78 -11.18 -23.43
CA LEU A 336 1.27 -9.81 -23.29
C LEU A 336 2.68 -9.77 -22.70
N SER A 337 3.07 -10.78 -21.93
CA SER A 337 4.44 -10.93 -21.44
C SER A 337 4.77 -12.40 -21.22
N ASP A 338 6.01 -12.79 -21.53
CA ASP A 338 6.60 -14.10 -21.20
C ASP A 338 6.99 -14.22 -19.70
N VAL A 339 6.46 -13.31 -18.88
CA VAL A 339 6.94 -13.00 -17.54
C VAL A 339 5.75 -12.95 -16.57
N ALA A 340 6.03 -13.23 -15.30
CA ALA A 340 5.04 -13.08 -14.25
C ALA A 340 4.52 -11.63 -14.17
N VAL A 341 3.21 -11.49 -14.35
CA VAL A 341 2.47 -10.27 -14.02
C VAL A 341 2.48 -10.14 -12.50
N THR A 342 2.54 -8.94 -11.97
CA THR A 342 2.56 -8.65 -10.52
C THR A 342 1.28 -7.94 -10.09
N GLY A 343 0.66 -7.18 -10.99
CA GLY A 343 -0.60 -6.49 -10.74
C GLY A 343 -1.22 -5.95 -12.03
N ILE A 344 -2.52 -5.66 -11.97
CA ILE A 344 -3.32 -5.18 -13.09
C ILE A 344 -4.29 -4.12 -12.59
N ALA A 345 -4.45 -3.03 -13.35
CA ALA A 345 -5.37 -1.94 -13.01
C ALA A 345 -5.92 -1.28 -14.28
N VAL A 346 -7.15 -0.76 -14.24
CA VAL A 346 -7.67 0.06 -15.35
C VAL A 346 -7.27 1.51 -15.11
N GLY A 347 -6.29 1.98 -15.87
CA GLY A 347 -5.85 3.37 -15.89
C GLY A 347 -6.69 4.26 -16.80
N VAL A 348 -6.26 5.52 -16.90
CA VAL A 348 -6.89 6.57 -17.71
C VAL A 348 -6.74 6.27 -19.21
N LYS A 349 -5.57 5.78 -19.61
CA LYS A 349 -5.24 5.52 -21.03
C LYS A 349 -5.46 4.07 -21.48
N GLY A 350 -5.75 3.16 -20.56
CA GLY A 350 -5.87 1.75 -20.86
C GLY A 350 -5.64 0.86 -19.64
N LEU A 351 -5.42 -0.42 -19.89
CA LEU A 351 -5.11 -1.39 -18.85
C LEU A 351 -3.62 -1.34 -18.52
N LEU A 352 -3.30 -1.06 -17.26
CA LEU A 352 -1.95 -1.14 -16.71
C LEU A 352 -1.66 -2.59 -16.32
N VAL A 353 -0.59 -3.15 -16.87
CA VAL A 353 -0.11 -4.51 -16.57
C VAL A 353 1.31 -4.42 -16.05
N SER A 354 1.47 -4.57 -14.74
CA SER A 354 2.79 -4.56 -14.08
C SER A 354 3.42 -5.95 -14.10
N THR A 355 4.73 -6.02 -14.27
CA THR A 355 5.51 -7.26 -14.32
C THR A 355 6.83 -7.10 -13.57
N VAL A 356 7.54 -8.21 -13.35
CA VAL A 356 8.89 -8.15 -12.77
C VAL A 356 9.94 -7.50 -13.68
N ARG A 357 9.61 -7.21 -14.95
CA ARG A 357 10.50 -6.55 -15.92
C ARG A 357 10.08 -5.12 -16.29
N GLY A 358 8.99 -4.62 -15.72
CA GLY A 358 8.48 -3.28 -16.02
C GLY A 358 6.96 -3.22 -16.13
N LEU A 359 6.48 -2.11 -16.69
CA LEU A 359 5.06 -1.82 -16.89
C LEU A 359 4.71 -1.90 -18.38
N THR A 360 3.61 -2.59 -18.70
CA THR A 360 3.00 -2.62 -20.03
C THR A 360 1.65 -1.92 -19.97
N ILE A 361 1.37 -1.00 -20.90
CA ILE A 361 0.06 -0.35 -21.03
C ILE A 361 -0.64 -0.93 -22.25
N VAL A 362 -1.78 -1.56 -22.04
CA VAL A 362 -2.62 -2.08 -23.12
C VAL A 362 -3.71 -1.05 -23.39
N ALA A 363 -3.59 -0.29 -24.48
CA ALA A 363 -4.72 0.53 -24.90
C ALA A 363 -5.82 -0.37 -25.46
N VAL A 364 -7.04 -0.15 -25.01
CA VAL A 364 -8.23 -0.87 -25.46
C VAL A 364 -8.95 0.05 -26.42
N ALA A 365 -8.98 -0.29 -27.71
CA ALA A 365 -9.62 0.50 -28.75
C ALA A 365 -11.13 0.64 -28.51
N GLU A 366 -11.70 1.75 -28.98
CA GLU A 366 -13.09 2.17 -28.73
C GLU A 366 -14.15 1.46 -29.57
N GLU A 367 -13.76 0.75 -30.63
CA GLU A 367 -14.69 0.16 -31.59
C GLU A 367 -14.65 -1.37 -31.55
N ASP A 368 -15.80 -2.01 -31.78
CA ASP A 368 -16.14 -3.46 -31.84
C ASP A 368 -15.26 -4.32 -32.79
N THR A 369 -14.08 -3.86 -33.19
CA THR A 369 -13.11 -4.64 -33.95
C THR A 369 -12.02 -5.15 -33.02
N GLU A 370 -12.19 -6.41 -32.63
CA GLU A 370 -11.21 -7.25 -31.98
C GLU A 370 -9.93 -7.34 -32.84
N ARG A 371 -9.04 -6.40 -32.62
CA ARG A 371 -7.62 -6.71 -32.54
C ARG A 371 -7.20 -6.27 -31.16
N ALA A 372 -6.61 -7.18 -30.39
CA ALA A 372 -5.63 -6.77 -29.40
C ALA A 372 -4.61 -5.95 -30.18
N VAL A 373 -4.81 -4.63 -30.26
CA VAL A 373 -3.80 -3.74 -30.80
C VAL A 373 -2.65 -3.95 -29.85
N THR A 374 -1.56 -4.51 -30.37
CA THR A 374 -0.29 -4.53 -29.69
C THR A 374 0.10 -3.06 -29.56
N VAL A 375 -0.37 -2.44 -28.49
CA VAL A 375 -0.10 -1.04 -28.20
C VAL A 375 1.31 -1.02 -27.67
N GLU A 376 2.05 -0.09 -28.24
CA GLU A 376 3.48 0.07 -28.19
C GLU A 376 4.06 -0.34 -26.83
N ARG A 377 5.20 -1.06 -26.88
CA ARG A 377 6.19 -0.96 -25.81
C ARG A 377 6.48 0.52 -25.65
N SER A 378 5.70 1.23 -24.83
CA SER A 378 6.06 2.58 -24.45
C SER A 378 7.32 2.38 -23.66
N GLU A 379 8.43 2.80 -24.25
CA GLU A 379 9.76 2.92 -23.67
C GLU A 379 9.77 3.89 -22.48
N ILE A 380 8.79 3.81 -21.59
CA ILE A 380 8.95 4.35 -20.25
C ILE A 380 9.90 3.35 -19.60
N GLY A 381 11.20 3.67 -19.68
CA GLY A 381 12.36 2.83 -19.37
C GLY A 381 12.47 2.35 -17.92
N TRP A 382 11.37 1.87 -17.33
CA TRP A 382 11.35 1.14 -16.08
C TRP A 382 11.66 -0.32 -16.38
N GLY A 383 12.92 -0.62 -16.71
CA GLY A 383 13.43 -2.00 -16.75
C GLY A 383 13.52 -2.64 -15.36
N GLN A 384 12.63 -2.25 -14.45
CA GLN A 384 12.66 -2.52 -13.03
C GLN A 384 11.38 -3.25 -12.61
N HIS A 385 11.47 -3.99 -11.52
CA HIS A 385 10.34 -4.76 -11.01
C HIS A 385 9.26 -3.81 -10.47
N ILE A 386 8.10 -3.82 -11.12
CA ILE A 386 6.90 -3.10 -10.66
C ILE A 386 6.11 -4.04 -9.75
N SER A 387 5.96 -3.71 -8.48
CA SER A 387 5.34 -4.59 -7.49
C SER A 387 3.83 -4.47 -7.42
N ALA A 388 3.29 -3.28 -7.69
CA ALA A 388 1.85 -3.02 -7.66
C ALA A 388 1.47 -1.84 -8.56
N VAL A 389 0.23 -1.84 -9.03
CA VAL A 389 -0.39 -0.72 -9.74
C VAL A 389 -1.81 -0.50 -9.24
N CYS A 390 -2.24 0.75 -9.17
CA CYS A 390 -3.65 1.09 -9.00
C CYS A 390 -3.96 2.39 -9.76
N ALA A 391 -5.23 2.70 -9.95
CA ALA A 391 -5.64 3.91 -10.65
C ALA A 391 -6.95 4.45 -10.10
N SER A 392 -7.11 5.76 -10.19
CA SER A 392 -8.35 6.49 -9.99
C SER A 392 -8.80 7.09 -11.34
N ARG A 393 -9.81 7.97 -11.32
CA ARG A 393 -10.27 8.65 -12.55
C ARG A 393 -9.22 9.59 -13.16
N THR A 394 -8.35 10.16 -12.34
CA THR A 394 -7.41 11.21 -12.75
C THR A 394 -5.97 10.89 -12.38
N THR A 395 -5.73 9.80 -11.64
CA THR A 395 -4.39 9.42 -11.18
C THR A 395 -4.09 7.97 -11.49
N GLU A 396 -2.84 7.69 -11.88
CA GLU A 396 -2.30 6.34 -11.99
C GLU A 396 -1.12 6.20 -11.04
N TRP A 397 -1.05 5.09 -10.32
CA TRP A 397 -0.05 4.83 -9.29
C TRP A 397 0.73 3.57 -9.62
N ILE A 398 2.06 3.68 -9.57
CA ILE A 398 2.99 2.64 -9.99
C ILE A 398 4.03 2.46 -8.87
N ALA A 399 4.00 1.32 -8.19
CA ALA A 399 5.00 0.98 -7.18
C ALA A 399 6.19 0.29 -7.83
N ILE A 400 7.38 0.86 -7.64
CA ILE A 400 8.63 0.35 -8.20
C ILE A 400 9.44 -0.24 -7.05
N GLN A 401 9.75 -1.53 -7.11
CA GLN A 401 10.40 -2.21 -6.01
C GLN A 401 11.76 -1.58 -5.69
N GLY A 402 11.88 -1.02 -4.48
CA GLY A 402 13.12 -0.41 -4.00
C GLY A 402 13.35 1.03 -4.45
N GLN A 403 12.36 1.67 -5.11
CA GLN A 403 12.41 3.09 -5.45
C GLN A 403 11.22 3.90 -4.94
N GLY A 404 10.15 3.24 -4.47
CA GLY A 404 8.95 3.89 -3.95
C GLY A 404 7.79 3.86 -4.94
N VAL A 405 6.96 4.90 -4.92
CA VAL A 405 5.71 4.98 -5.69
C VAL A 405 5.70 6.21 -6.58
N VAL A 406 5.49 6.00 -7.88
CA VAL A 406 5.25 7.06 -8.85
C VAL A 406 3.75 7.28 -9.01
N CYS A 407 3.32 8.53 -8.85
CA CYS A 407 1.99 9.00 -9.19
C CYS A 407 2.04 9.78 -10.50
N LEU A 408 1.15 9.45 -11.44
CA LEU A 408 0.89 10.22 -12.65
C LEU A 408 -0.47 10.90 -12.49
N VAL A 409 -0.49 12.23 -12.52
CA VAL A 409 -1.70 13.04 -12.41
C VAL A 409 -2.07 13.56 -13.78
N TYR A 410 -3.26 13.19 -14.25
CA TYR A 410 -3.78 13.61 -15.55
C TYR A 410 -4.63 14.88 -15.40
N PRO A 411 -4.45 15.88 -16.29
CA PRO A 411 -5.31 17.05 -16.33
C PRO A 411 -6.75 16.63 -16.66
N SER A 412 -7.71 17.23 -15.93
CA SER A 412 -9.15 16.98 -16.04
C SER A 412 -9.78 17.52 -17.32
#